data_AF-A0A5J4VDI2-F1
#
_entry.id   AF-A0A5J4VDI2-F1
#
_cell.length_a   1.000
_cell.length_b   1.000
_cell.length_c   1.000
_cell.angle_alpha   90.00
_cell.angle_beta   90.00
_cell.angle_gamma   90.00
#
_symmetry.space_group_name_H-M   'P 1'
#
loop_
_entity.id
_entity.type
_entity.pdbx_description
1 polymer ?
#
loop_
_entity_poly.entity_id
_entity_poly.type
_entity_poly.pdbx_seq_one_letter_code
_entity_poly.pdbx_strand_id
1 'polypeptide(L)'
;MFMCKTGKYQEGGGINKIIKDGINKFQINGLMSFQYCTCKEFGGSVNINGSLGAMINFKSVSFTSCSSEGGGGLNTRLQSGSIQNITDAVNFTLCQSASQNRGGIRAILTEPASSIFISGSSIFDECKTTGQGDEMYINANQSKIINLKSVLFDNYEAIQGEGVIRSLLVNGGTLTIEGLTNFTT
;
A
#
# COMPACT_ATOMS: atom_id res chain seq x y z
N MET A 1 2.49 15.47 -11.74
CA MET A 1 3.09 14.24 -12.28
C MET A 1 4.54 14.17 -11.83
N PHE A 2 4.89 13.12 -11.08
CA PHE A 2 6.26 12.81 -10.66
C PHE A 2 6.74 11.58 -11.44
N MET A 3 7.81 11.74 -12.23
CA MET A 3 8.50 10.62 -12.87
C MET A 3 9.79 10.36 -12.10
N CYS A 4 9.94 9.17 -11.50
CA CYS A 4 11.16 8.84 -10.78
C CYS A 4 12.17 8.15 -11.71
N LYS A 5 13.46 8.46 -11.54
CA LYS A 5 14.51 7.77 -12.30
C LYS A 5 14.81 6.43 -11.65
N THR A 6 14.94 5.40 -12.49
CA THR A 6 15.22 4.02 -12.07
C THR A 6 16.54 3.89 -11.32
N GLY A 7 16.58 3.03 -10.30
CA GLY A 7 17.81 2.42 -9.79
C GLY A 7 18.72 3.24 -8.87
N LYS A 8 18.27 4.39 -8.33
CA LYS A 8 19.10 5.20 -7.40
C LYS A 8 18.73 5.09 -5.93
N TYR A 9 17.52 4.65 -5.61
CA TYR A 9 16.99 4.72 -4.24
C TYR A 9 16.79 3.32 -3.66
N GLN A 10 17.14 3.15 -2.38
CA GLN A 10 16.83 1.91 -1.64
C GLN A 10 15.34 1.84 -1.32
N GLU A 11 14.71 2.95 -0.95
CA GLU A 11 13.29 3.01 -0.57
C GLU A 11 12.65 4.27 -1.15
N GLY A 12 11.37 4.19 -1.52
CA GLY A 12 10.57 5.36 -1.87
C GLY A 12 11.11 6.11 -3.08
N GLY A 13 11.00 5.53 -4.28
CA GLY A 13 11.60 6.09 -5.50
C GLY A 13 11.20 7.53 -5.80
N GLY A 14 10.04 7.98 -5.32
CA GLY A 14 9.62 9.38 -5.29
C GLY A 14 9.67 10.01 -3.91
N ILE A 15 9.12 9.32 -2.89
CA ILE A 15 9.05 9.84 -1.51
C ILE A 15 9.46 8.75 -0.53
N ASN A 16 10.48 9.02 0.28
CA ASN A 16 10.76 8.26 1.49
C ASN A 16 10.52 9.17 2.70
N LYS A 17 9.59 8.79 3.59
CA LYS A 17 9.18 9.66 4.71
C LYS A 17 9.04 8.91 6.02
N ILE A 18 9.66 9.48 7.05
CA ILE A 18 9.42 9.13 8.46
C ILE A 18 8.52 10.20 9.05
N ILE A 19 7.41 9.78 9.67
CA ILE A 19 6.50 10.63 10.44
C ILE A 19 6.47 10.09 11.87
N LYS A 20 6.73 10.96 12.83
CA LYS A 20 6.66 10.66 14.26
C LYS A 20 5.67 11.61 14.89
N ASP A 21 5.07 11.19 15.99
CA ASP A 21 4.10 11.92 16.80
C ASP A 21 2.73 12.18 16.11
N GLY A 22 1.68 12.25 16.92
CA GLY A 22 0.31 12.43 16.44
C GLY A 22 -0.06 13.86 16.07
N ILE A 23 0.88 14.80 16.20
CA ILE A 23 0.69 16.18 15.77
C ILE A 23 1.08 16.28 14.28
N ASN A 24 2.10 15.52 13.87
CA ASN A 24 2.57 15.53 12.50
C ASN A 24 1.62 14.80 11.56
N LYS A 25 1.35 15.47 10.44
CA LYS A 25 0.49 15.00 9.37
C LYS A 25 1.29 14.94 8.08
N PHE A 26 1.13 13.86 7.34
CA PHE A 26 1.61 13.77 5.96
C PHE A 26 0.44 13.52 5.02
N GLN A 27 0.33 14.33 3.98
CA GLN A 27 -0.80 14.27 3.05
C GLN A 27 -0.31 14.35 1.61
N ILE A 28 -0.88 13.50 0.75
CA ILE A 28 -0.72 13.57 -0.69
C ILE A 28 -2.12 13.62 -1.29
N ASN A 29 -2.46 14.78 -1.87
CA ASN A 29 -3.79 15.06 -2.37
C ASN A 29 -3.71 15.63 -3.80
N GLY A 30 -4.81 15.58 -4.54
CA GLY A 30 -5.06 16.49 -5.66
C GLY A 30 -4.64 15.98 -7.03
N LEU A 31 -5.11 14.80 -7.45
CA LEU A 31 -4.84 14.19 -8.76
C LEU A 31 -3.34 14.07 -9.05
N MET A 32 -2.54 13.85 -8.00
CA MET A 32 -1.10 13.60 -8.13
C MET A 32 -0.88 12.22 -8.73
N SER A 33 0.08 12.11 -9.65
CA SER A 33 0.49 10.83 -10.23
C SER A 33 1.98 10.57 -9.98
N PHE A 34 2.31 9.35 -9.57
CA PHE A 34 3.65 8.78 -9.58
C PHE A 34 3.74 7.79 -10.73
N GLN A 35 4.69 7.98 -11.63
CA GLN A 35 4.84 7.15 -12.82
C GLN A 35 6.26 6.63 -12.95
N TYR A 36 6.37 5.34 -13.29
CA TYR A 36 7.65 4.68 -13.57
C TYR A 36 8.64 4.75 -12.41
N CYS A 37 8.13 4.85 -11.18
CA CYS A 37 8.99 4.99 -10.01
C CYS A 37 9.52 3.62 -9.57
N THR A 38 10.84 3.51 -9.45
CA THR A 38 11.50 2.25 -9.08
C THR A 38 12.52 2.46 -7.98
N CYS A 39 12.43 1.65 -6.93
CA CYS A 39 13.46 1.53 -5.89
C CYS A 39 13.85 0.07 -5.69
N LYS A 40 14.95 -0.18 -4.97
CA LYS A 40 15.41 -1.55 -4.74
C LYS A 40 14.54 -2.29 -3.73
N GLU A 41 14.36 -1.73 -2.54
CA GLU A 41 13.80 -2.46 -1.40
C GLU A 41 12.28 -2.23 -1.26
N PHE A 42 11.84 -1.03 -0.87
CA PHE A 42 10.44 -0.85 -0.46
C PHE A 42 9.78 0.41 -1.01
N GLY A 43 8.56 0.25 -1.52
CA GLY A 43 7.72 1.36 -1.94
C GLY A 43 8.26 1.99 -3.22
N GLY A 44 7.99 1.38 -4.37
CA GLY A 44 8.57 1.82 -5.65
C GLY A 44 8.37 3.30 -5.92
N SER A 45 7.22 3.86 -5.53
CA SER A 45 7.02 5.31 -5.43
C SER A 45 7.21 5.85 -4.03
N VAL A 46 6.47 5.30 -3.06
CA VAL A 46 6.34 5.92 -1.74
C VAL A 46 6.64 4.91 -0.65
N ASN A 47 7.56 5.26 0.23
CA ASN A 47 7.87 4.55 1.45
C ASN A 47 7.53 5.41 2.67
N ILE A 48 6.71 4.87 3.57
CA ILE A 48 6.26 5.54 4.80
C ILE A 48 6.67 4.73 6.04
N ASN A 49 7.24 5.41 7.02
CA ASN A 49 7.38 4.90 8.38
C ASN A 49 6.70 5.86 9.37
N GLY A 50 5.52 5.47 9.86
CA GLY A 50 4.71 6.22 10.81
C GLY A 50 4.82 5.65 12.22
N SER A 51 5.00 6.51 13.23
CA SER A 51 5.02 6.11 14.64
C SER A 51 4.40 7.17 15.56
N LEU A 52 4.08 6.77 16.80
CA LEU A 52 3.61 7.66 17.87
C LEU A 52 2.34 8.47 17.53
N GLY A 53 1.39 7.86 16.82
CA GLY A 53 0.11 8.48 16.46
C GLY A 53 0.11 9.21 15.12
N ALA A 54 1.17 9.08 14.32
CA ALA A 54 1.30 9.74 13.02
C ALA A 54 0.05 9.56 12.13
N MET A 55 -0.38 10.65 11.49
CA MET A 55 -1.51 10.66 10.57
C MET A 55 -1.05 10.80 9.12
N ILE A 56 -1.33 9.80 8.29
CA ILE A 56 -0.96 9.76 6.87
C ILE A 56 -2.23 9.68 6.02
N ASN A 57 -2.42 10.58 5.05
CA ASN A 57 -3.61 10.59 4.21
C ASN A 57 -3.28 10.72 2.72
N PHE A 58 -3.71 9.76 1.91
CA PHE A 58 -3.68 9.86 0.44
C PHE A 58 -5.10 10.00 -0.09
N LYS A 59 -5.29 10.98 -0.99
CA LYS A 59 -6.58 11.29 -1.60
C LYS A 59 -6.43 11.63 -3.08
N SER A 60 -7.11 10.86 -3.93
CA SER A 60 -7.10 11.06 -5.39
C SER A 60 -5.68 11.07 -5.95
N VAL A 61 -4.94 9.98 -5.73
CA VAL A 61 -3.53 9.82 -6.13
C VAL A 61 -3.43 8.57 -7.02
N SER A 62 -2.63 8.64 -8.08
CA SER A 62 -2.34 7.46 -8.91
C SER A 62 -0.88 7.02 -8.82
N PHE A 63 -0.68 5.72 -8.81
CA PHE A 63 0.62 5.04 -8.91
C PHE A 63 0.58 4.18 -10.17
N THR A 64 1.44 4.45 -11.13
CA THR A 64 1.41 3.78 -12.44
C THR A 64 2.79 3.22 -12.78
N SER A 65 2.86 1.93 -13.10
CA SER A 65 4.10 1.27 -13.53
C SER A 65 5.25 1.42 -12.54
N CYS A 66 4.93 1.40 -11.25
CA CYS A 66 5.91 1.56 -10.17
C CYS A 66 6.40 0.19 -9.69
N SER A 67 7.66 0.09 -9.26
CA SER A 67 8.26 -1.19 -8.90
C SER A 67 9.24 -1.14 -7.72
N SER A 68 9.25 -2.18 -6.89
CA SER A 68 10.26 -2.40 -5.84
C SER A 68 10.31 -3.87 -5.43
N GLU A 69 11.22 -4.28 -4.53
CA GLU A 69 11.14 -5.61 -3.94
C GLU A 69 9.90 -5.79 -3.05
N GLY A 70 9.34 -4.74 -2.44
CA GLY A 70 8.17 -4.83 -1.57
C GLY A 70 7.23 -3.63 -1.69
N GLY A 71 6.02 -3.84 -2.22
CA GLY A 71 5.02 -2.79 -2.44
C GLY A 71 5.40 -1.91 -3.63
N GLY A 72 5.10 -2.37 -4.85
CA GLY A 72 5.51 -1.71 -6.09
C GLY A 72 5.08 -0.24 -6.19
N GLY A 73 3.89 0.11 -5.71
CA GLY A 73 3.48 1.51 -5.56
C GLY A 73 3.89 2.08 -4.20
N LEU A 74 3.41 1.44 -3.14
CA LEU A 74 3.46 1.96 -1.78
C LEU A 74 3.90 0.90 -0.78
N ASN A 75 4.89 1.25 0.04
CA ASN A 75 5.20 0.54 1.27
C ASN A 75 4.89 1.43 2.47
N THR A 76 4.26 0.84 3.49
CA THR A 76 3.95 1.53 4.74
C THR A 76 4.27 0.65 5.94
N ARG A 77 4.93 1.24 6.93
CA ARG A 77 5.13 0.66 8.26
C ARG A 77 4.49 1.58 9.30
N LEU A 78 3.51 1.07 10.04
CA LEU A 78 2.72 1.85 11.00
C LEU A 78 2.86 1.30 12.42
N GLN A 79 3.31 2.14 13.33
CA GLN A 79 3.64 1.83 14.72
C GLN A 79 2.94 2.77 15.70
N SER A 80 2.84 2.34 16.96
CA SER A 80 2.34 3.12 18.11
C SER A 80 1.15 4.03 17.78
N GLY A 81 0.01 3.45 17.38
CA GLY A 81 -1.21 4.22 17.11
C GLY A 81 -1.26 5.02 15.80
N SER A 82 -0.30 4.83 14.88
CA SER A 82 -0.30 5.54 13.59
C SER A 82 -1.45 5.11 12.69
N ILE A 83 -2.05 6.06 11.98
CA ILE A 83 -3.22 5.85 11.14
C ILE A 83 -2.91 6.28 9.71
N GLN A 84 -3.20 5.40 8.76
CA GLN A 84 -3.14 5.70 7.33
C GLN A 84 -4.53 5.61 6.68
N ASN A 85 -4.92 6.66 5.99
CA ASN A 85 -6.14 6.72 5.19
C ASN A 85 -5.81 6.81 3.70
N ILE A 86 -6.41 5.95 2.91
CA ILE A 86 -6.34 5.91 1.44
C ILE A 86 -7.79 6.04 0.95
N THR A 87 -8.12 7.16 0.31
CA THR A 87 -9.51 7.57 0.06
C THR A 87 -9.67 8.26 -1.29
N ASP A 88 -10.91 8.38 -1.76
CA ASP A 88 -11.28 9.17 -2.94
C ASP A 88 -10.44 8.84 -4.18
N ALA A 89 -10.54 7.59 -4.65
CA ALA A 89 -9.91 7.06 -5.86
C ALA A 89 -8.38 7.14 -5.83
N VAL A 90 -7.76 6.43 -4.88
CA VAL A 90 -6.32 6.17 -4.96
C VAL A 90 -6.10 4.89 -5.78
N ASN A 91 -5.42 5.03 -6.90
CA ASN A 91 -5.34 3.97 -7.90
C ASN A 91 -3.90 3.46 -8.06
N PHE A 92 -3.76 2.14 -8.11
CA PHE A 92 -2.52 1.44 -8.37
C PHE A 92 -2.70 0.67 -9.68
N THR A 93 -1.92 1.02 -10.70
CA THR A 93 -2.04 0.42 -12.03
C THR A 93 -0.67 -0.07 -12.48
N LEU A 94 -0.58 -1.32 -12.94
CA LEU A 94 0.69 -1.91 -13.40
C LEU A 94 1.81 -1.83 -12.36
N CYS A 95 1.49 -1.77 -11.07
CA CYS A 95 2.48 -1.76 -10.00
C CYS A 95 3.04 -3.17 -9.80
N GLN A 96 4.36 -3.29 -9.67
CA GLN A 96 5.05 -4.58 -9.70
C GLN A 96 5.99 -4.78 -8.51
N SER A 97 6.02 -5.99 -7.95
CA SER A 97 7.10 -6.42 -7.06
C SER A 97 8.08 -7.35 -7.75
N ALA A 98 9.38 -7.06 -7.64
CA ALA A 98 10.48 -7.87 -8.20
C ALA A 98 10.90 -9.05 -7.30
N SER A 99 10.33 -9.16 -6.09
CA SER A 99 10.50 -10.31 -5.19
C SER A 99 9.13 -10.94 -4.89
N GLN A 100 9.09 -12.01 -4.09
CA GLN A 100 7.86 -12.66 -3.57
C GLN A 100 6.94 -11.73 -2.73
N ASN A 101 7.20 -10.41 -2.71
CA ASN A 101 6.52 -9.43 -1.88
C ASN A 101 5.74 -8.37 -2.68
N ARG A 102 4.71 -8.80 -3.43
CA ARG A 102 3.39 -8.14 -3.58
C ARG A 102 3.30 -6.78 -4.28
N GLY A 103 2.42 -6.71 -5.29
CA GLY A 103 2.53 -5.79 -6.43
C GLY A 103 2.17 -4.32 -6.16
N GLY A 104 1.03 -4.05 -5.53
CA GLY A 104 0.51 -2.70 -5.31
C GLY A 104 0.97 -2.09 -4.00
N ILE A 105 0.49 -2.66 -2.89
CA ILE A 105 0.76 -2.17 -1.51
C ILE A 105 1.41 -3.25 -0.66
N ARG A 106 2.40 -2.83 0.14
CA ARG A 106 2.87 -3.55 1.32
C ARG A 106 2.59 -2.77 2.59
N ALA A 107 1.74 -3.30 3.48
CA ALA A 107 1.42 -2.70 4.76
C ALA A 107 1.88 -3.57 5.93
N ILE A 108 2.77 -3.02 6.77
CA ILE A 108 3.25 -3.65 8.00
C ILE A 108 2.82 -2.82 9.20
N LEU A 109 2.00 -3.42 10.04
CA LEU A 109 1.55 -2.82 11.28
C LEU A 109 2.15 -3.65 12.42
N THR A 110 3.01 -3.10 13.29
CA THR A 110 3.71 -3.89 14.35
C THR A 110 3.35 -3.58 15.81
N GLU A 111 2.70 -2.45 16.12
CA GLU A 111 2.33 -2.06 17.50
C GLU A 111 0.84 -1.71 17.68
N PRO A 112 0.30 -1.64 18.92
CA PRO A 112 -1.12 -1.44 19.17
C PRO A 112 -1.71 -0.18 18.53
N ALA A 113 -3.01 -0.24 18.24
CA ALA A 113 -3.82 0.86 17.73
C ALA A 113 -3.41 1.43 16.36
N SER A 114 -2.37 0.91 15.69
CA SER A 114 -2.10 1.33 14.31
C SER A 114 -3.15 0.77 13.35
N SER A 115 -3.53 1.56 12.35
CA SER A 115 -4.65 1.22 11.47
C SER A 115 -4.41 1.69 10.04
N ILE A 116 -4.97 0.96 9.08
CA ILE A 116 -5.00 1.36 7.67
C ILE A 116 -6.42 1.22 7.13
N PHE A 117 -6.91 2.28 6.51
CA PHE A 117 -8.23 2.36 5.92
C PHE A 117 -8.08 2.62 4.43
N ILE A 118 -8.62 1.75 3.58
CA ILE A 118 -8.61 1.89 2.13
C ILE A 118 -10.06 1.93 1.65
N SER A 119 -10.47 3.03 1.06
CA SER A 119 -11.86 3.23 0.66
C SER A 119 -12.02 4.22 -0.49
N GLY A 120 -13.27 4.57 -0.80
CA GLY A 120 -13.60 5.64 -1.72
C GLY A 120 -13.32 5.28 -3.18
N SER A 121 -13.67 4.06 -3.59
CA SER A 121 -13.50 3.59 -4.97
C SER A 121 -12.05 3.59 -5.45
N SER A 122 -11.13 3.26 -4.54
CA SER A 122 -9.73 2.99 -4.86
C SER A 122 -9.62 1.73 -5.70
N ILE A 123 -8.69 1.71 -6.67
CA ILE A 123 -8.54 0.64 -7.66
C ILE A 123 -7.13 0.06 -7.58
N PHE A 124 -7.03 -1.27 -7.65
CA PHE A 124 -5.82 -2.02 -7.97
C PHE A 124 -6.08 -2.67 -9.32
N ASP A 125 -5.28 -2.35 -10.32
CA ASP A 125 -5.48 -2.77 -11.70
C ASP A 125 -4.18 -3.32 -12.26
N GLU A 126 -4.20 -4.59 -12.66
CA GLU A 126 -3.05 -5.29 -13.24
C GLU A 126 -1.78 -5.17 -12.37
N CYS A 127 -1.93 -5.26 -11.04
CA CYS A 127 -0.80 -5.21 -10.12
C CYS A 127 -0.17 -6.61 -9.99
N LYS A 128 1.11 -6.75 -10.37
CA LYS A 128 1.76 -8.08 -10.49
C LYS A 128 2.89 -8.30 -9.50
N THR A 129 3.21 -9.56 -9.27
CA THR A 129 4.46 -9.99 -8.63
C THR A 129 5.23 -10.91 -9.54
N THR A 130 6.55 -10.74 -9.63
CA THR A 130 7.38 -11.74 -10.31
C THR A 130 7.48 -12.99 -9.43
N GLY A 131 6.63 -13.98 -9.71
CA GLY A 131 6.53 -15.23 -8.92
C GLY A 131 5.26 -15.27 -8.08
N GLN A 132 5.35 -15.84 -6.87
CA GLN A 132 4.17 -16.03 -6.02
C GLN A 132 3.80 -14.75 -5.26
N GLY A 133 2.67 -14.13 -5.57
CA GLY A 133 2.26 -12.98 -4.79
C GLY A 133 0.97 -12.27 -5.18
N ASP A 134 0.48 -11.55 -4.20
CA ASP A 134 -0.81 -10.88 -4.20
C ASP A 134 -0.67 -9.40 -4.58
N GLU A 135 -1.75 -8.76 -5.04
CA GLU A 135 -1.77 -7.31 -5.28
C GLU A 135 -1.53 -6.51 -3.99
N MET A 136 -1.98 -7.04 -2.86
CA MET A 136 -1.87 -6.40 -1.55
C MET A 136 -1.29 -7.33 -0.47
N TYR A 137 -0.24 -6.85 0.21
CA TYR A 137 0.23 -7.43 1.47
C TYR A 137 -0.27 -6.67 2.68
N ILE A 138 -0.78 -7.40 3.66
CA ILE A 138 -1.01 -6.88 5.00
C ILE A 138 -0.39 -7.82 6.04
N ASN A 139 0.47 -7.29 6.92
CA ASN A 139 0.91 -7.96 8.14
C ASN A 139 0.52 -7.12 9.34
N ALA A 140 -0.36 -7.64 10.19
CA ALA A 140 -0.84 -6.97 11.38
C ALA A 140 -0.73 -7.85 12.63
N ASN A 141 -0.04 -7.31 13.62
CA ASN A 141 0.17 -7.92 14.93
C ASN A 141 -0.54 -7.13 16.06
N GLN A 142 -1.41 -7.71 16.88
CA GLN A 142 -2.22 -7.01 17.89
C GLN A 142 -3.44 -6.26 17.31
N SER A 143 -4.35 -5.80 18.17
CA SER A 143 -5.62 -5.14 17.81
C SER A 143 -5.42 -3.97 16.85
N LYS A 144 -5.65 -4.26 15.57
CA LYS A 144 -5.39 -3.41 14.42
C LYS A 144 -6.57 -3.45 13.50
N ILE A 145 -7.00 -2.28 13.07
CA ILE A 145 -8.12 -2.14 12.16
C ILE A 145 -7.52 -1.99 10.77
N ILE A 146 -7.70 -3.02 9.95
CA ILE A 146 -7.55 -2.91 8.50
C ILE A 146 -8.94 -2.98 7.91
N ASN A 147 -9.34 -1.92 7.21
CA ASN A 147 -10.67 -1.84 6.60
C ASN A 147 -10.52 -1.53 5.11
N LEU A 148 -11.06 -2.43 4.29
CA LEU A 148 -11.19 -2.27 2.85
C LEU A 148 -12.67 -2.06 2.55
N LYS A 149 -13.02 -0.88 2.05
CA LYS A 149 -14.42 -0.51 1.78
C LYS A 149 -14.61 0.08 0.40
N SER A 150 -15.36 -0.64 -0.45
CA SER A 150 -15.60 -0.23 -1.84
C SER A 150 -14.29 -0.06 -2.61
N VAL A 151 -13.46 -1.09 -2.59
CA VAL A 151 -12.20 -1.20 -3.34
C VAL A 151 -12.39 -2.13 -4.52
N LEU A 152 -11.87 -1.77 -5.70
CA LEU A 152 -11.87 -2.66 -6.86
C LEU A 152 -10.47 -3.25 -7.04
N PHE A 153 -10.38 -4.56 -7.18
CA PHE A 153 -9.19 -5.27 -7.62
C PHE A 153 -9.52 -5.88 -8.99
N ASP A 154 -8.88 -5.39 -10.04
CA ASP A 154 -9.21 -5.67 -11.44
C ASP A 154 -8.02 -6.25 -12.20
N ASN A 155 -8.31 -7.05 -13.23
CA ASN A 155 -7.33 -7.70 -14.08
C ASN A 155 -6.24 -8.47 -13.29
N TYR A 156 -6.63 -9.13 -12.20
CA TYR A 156 -5.69 -9.90 -11.39
C TYR A 156 -5.48 -11.31 -11.97
N GLU A 157 -4.24 -11.79 -11.97
CA GLU A 157 -3.89 -13.14 -12.41
C GLU A 157 -3.72 -14.06 -11.19
N ALA A 158 -4.70 -14.95 -10.93
CA ALA A 158 -4.55 -15.97 -9.90
C ALA A 158 -3.68 -17.14 -10.39
N ILE A 159 -2.44 -17.20 -9.92
CA ILE A 159 -1.58 -18.38 -10.05
C ILE A 159 -1.94 -19.36 -8.92
N GLN A 160 -1.80 -20.68 -9.14
CA GLN A 160 -2.24 -21.71 -8.19
C GLN A 160 -1.72 -21.46 -6.75
N GLY A 161 -2.65 -21.18 -5.84
CA GLY A 161 -2.35 -20.96 -4.41
C GLY A 161 -2.17 -19.49 -4.00
N GLU A 162 -2.35 -18.54 -4.92
CA GLU A 162 -2.17 -17.11 -4.69
C GLU A 162 -3.50 -16.35 -4.76
N GLY A 163 -3.64 -15.34 -3.91
CA GLY A 163 -4.84 -14.50 -3.84
C GLY A 163 -4.55 -13.08 -4.27
N VAL A 164 -5.60 -12.26 -4.33
CA VAL A 164 -5.48 -10.80 -4.56
C VAL A 164 -4.95 -10.09 -3.32
N ILE A 165 -5.31 -10.61 -2.14
CA ILE A 165 -4.90 -10.11 -0.84
C ILE A 165 -4.43 -11.30 -0.02
N ARG A 166 -3.23 -11.21 0.56
CA ARG A 166 -2.85 -12.13 1.65
C ARG A 166 -2.52 -11.33 2.89
N SER A 167 -3.17 -11.71 3.97
CA SER A 167 -3.01 -11.10 5.27
C SER A 167 -2.38 -12.08 6.26
N LEU A 168 -1.45 -11.58 7.08
CA LEU A 168 -0.98 -12.26 8.28
C LEU A 168 -1.50 -11.49 9.48
N LEU A 169 -2.48 -12.07 10.18
CA LEU A 169 -3.12 -11.47 11.34
C LEU A 169 -2.75 -12.27 12.58
N VAL A 170 -2.06 -11.65 13.53
CA VAL A 170 -1.62 -12.31 14.77
C VAL A 170 -2.01 -11.46 15.99
N ASN A 171 -2.15 -12.10 17.16
CA ASN A 171 -2.47 -11.45 18.44
C ASN A 171 -3.72 -10.54 18.43
N GLY A 172 -4.73 -10.85 17.58
CA GLY A 172 -5.96 -10.06 17.48
C GLY A 172 -5.94 -8.96 16.42
N GLY A 173 -5.02 -9.02 15.45
CA GLY A 173 -5.14 -8.23 14.22
C GLY A 173 -6.43 -8.58 13.47
N THR A 174 -7.07 -7.58 12.85
CA THR A 174 -8.34 -7.75 12.14
C THR A 174 -8.26 -7.20 10.72
N LEU A 175 -8.88 -7.90 9.79
CA LEU A 175 -9.14 -7.43 8.42
C LEU A 175 -10.65 -7.45 8.21
N THR A 176 -11.22 -6.30 7.88
CA THR A 176 -12.62 -6.15 7.49
C THR A 176 -12.67 -5.78 6.01
N ILE A 177 -13.44 -6.54 5.24
CA ILE A 177 -13.76 -6.25 3.85
C ILE A 177 -15.26 -5.99 3.78
N GLU A 178 -15.63 -4.79 3.35
CA GLU A 178 -17.03 -4.35 3.35
C GLU A 178 -17.36 -3.43 2.17
N GLY A 179 -18.63 -3.04 2.06
CA GLY A 179 -19.13 -2.21 0.96
C GLY A 179 -19.07 -2.94 -0.39
N LEU A 180 -18.99 -2.17 -1.48
CA LEU A 180 -18.93 -2.69 -2.85
C LEU A 180 -17.50 -3.09 -3.24
N THR A 181 -16.81 -3.82 -2.37
CA THR A 181 -15.46 -4.30 -2.65
C THR A 181 -15.55 -5.49 -3.61
N ASN A 182 -14.90 -5.38 -4.77
CA ASN A 182 -15.04 -6.33 -5.89
C ASN A 182 -13.68 -6.85 -6.35
N PHE A 183 -13.69 -8.07 -6.88
CA PHE A 183 -12.53 -8.77 -7.43
C PHE A 183 -12.89 -9.26 -8.84
N THR A 184 -12.20 -8.78 -9.85
CA THR A 184 -12.46 -9.08 -11.27
C THR A 184 -11.18 -9.54 -11.97
N THR A 185 -11.30 -10.60 -12.75
CA THR A 185 -10.23 -11.20 -13.57
C THR A 185 -10.32 -10.76 -15.01
#